data_AF-A0A6F8Y0L0-F1
#
_entry.id   AF-A0A6F8Y0L0-F1
#
_cell.length_a   1.000
_cell.length_b   1.000
_cell.length_c   1.000
_cell.angle_alpha   90.00
_cell.angle_beta   90.00
_cell.angle_gamma   90.00
#
_symmetry.space_group_name_H-M   'P 1'
#
loop_
_entity.id
_entity.type
_entity.pdbx_description
1 polymer ?
#
loop_
_entity_poly.entity_id
_entity_poly.type
_entity_poly.pdbx_seq_one_letter_code
_entity_poly.pdbx_strand_id
1 'polypeptide(L)'
;MAEPESLNAPVASYVPDANDMEKQAAHDKMMAHIRIVVDQAPPLSDEQISLLRELLSGPKPHPSRFRRWQVKLSCGHGLPTESLDDNPPQRALDCTECGAAGRIVVAFQPLDRSGEPQPDPTTAPRLPRRRTRAELEAQIADLQAQLAQQRDTEHP
;
A
#
# COMPACT_ATOMS: atom_id res chain seq x y z
N MET A 1 -12.62 2.33 17.72
CA MET A 1 -11.98 1.71 16.55
C MET A 1 -10.54 2.21 16.56
N ALA A 2 -9.57 1.32 16.79
CA ALA A 2 -8.17 1.70 16.80
C ALA A 2 -7.73 1.92 15.35
N GLU A 3 -7.21 3.10 15.06
CA GLU A 3 -6.73 3.45 13.73
C GLU A 3 -5.50 2.59 13.41
N PRO A 4 -5.39 2.04 12.19
CA PRO A 4 -4.19 1.31 11.82
C PRO A 4 -2.97 2.25 11.90
N GLU A 5 -1.81 1.71 12.28
CA GLU A 5 -0.62 2.52 12.50
C GLU A 5 -0.01 2.92 11.14
N SER A 6 0.13 4.23 10.91
CA SER A 6 0.88 4.77 9.77
C SER A 6 2.37 4.64 10.09
N LEU A 7 3.10 3.82 9.35
CA LEU A 7 4.51 3.53 9.63
C LEU A 7 5.43 4.47 8.85
N ASN A 8 6.46 4.99 9.53
CA ASN A 8 7.62 5.64 8.91
C ASN A 8 8.61 4.62 8.29
N ALA A 9 8.37 3.32 8.48
CA ALA A 9 9.15 2.21 7.94
C ALA A 9 8.34 1.43 6.88
N PRO A 10 8.98 0.70 5.95
CA PRO A 10 8.27 -0.02 4.91
C PRO A 10 7.29 -1.04 5.50
N VAL A 11 6.04 -1.03 5.04
CA VAL A 11 4.98 -1.96 5.49
C VAL A 11 5.38 -3.42 5.37
N ALA A 12 6.23 -3.74 4.40
CA ALA A 12 6.77 -5.08 4.21
C ALA A 12 7.47 -5.61 5.48
N SER A 13 8.12 -4.73 6.25
CA SER A 13 8.86 -5.07 7.47
C SER A 13 7.99 -5.21 8.72
N TYR A 14 6.71 -4.80 8.67
CA TYR A 14 5.81 -4.94 9.80
C TYR A 14 5.53 -6.41 10.12
N VAL A 15 5.60 -6.78 11.40
CA VAL A 15 5.26 -8.11 11.86
C VAL A 15 4.04 -7.98 12.78
N PRO A 16 2.89 -8.59 12.44
CA PRO A 16 1.72 -8.55 13.30
C PRO A 16 2.04 -9.07 14.70
N ASP A 17 1.53 -8.36 15.70
CA ASP A 17 1.79 -8.68 17.11
C ASP A 17 0.59 -9.35 17.79
N ALA A 18 0.70 -9.59 19.10
CA ALA A 18 -0.36 -10.22 19.88
C ALA A 18 -1.66 -9.39 19.93
N ASN A 19 -1.56 -8.06 19.93
CA ASN A 19 -2.70 -7.16 19.94
C ASN A 19 -3.43 -7.19 18.59
N ASP A 20 -2.70 -7.29 17.48
CA ASP A 20 -3.31 -7.51 16.17
C ASP A 20 -4.04 -8.85 16.08
N MET A 21 -3.48 -9.90 16.68
CA MET A 21 -4.12 -11.22 16.71
C MET A 21 -5.38 -11.21 17.57
N GLU A 22 -5.37 -10.48 18.68
CA GLU A 22 -6.55 -10.28 19.51
C GLU A 22 -7.66 -9.54 18.73
N LYS A 23 -7.31 -8.47 18.00
CA LYS A 23 -8.25 -7.76 17.13
C LYS A 23 -8.80 -8.66 16.03
N GLN A 24 -7.96 -9.47 15.40
CA GLN A 24 -8.41 -10.42 14.39
C GLN A 24 -9.38 -11.46 15.00
N ALA A 25 -9.08 -11.99 16.18
CA ALA A 25 -9.95 -12.94 16.87
C ALA A 25 -11.31 -12.31 17.23
N ALA A 26 -11.31 -11.03 17.65
CA ALA A 26 -12.54 -10.28 17.91
C ALA A 26 -13.38 -10.08 16.64
N HIS A 27 -12.72 -9.73 15.52
CA HIS A 27 -13.36 -9.63 14.21
C HIS A 27 -13.97 -10.98 13.78
N ASP A 28 -13.21 -12.08 13.92
CA ASP A 28 -13.67 -13.42 13.55
C ASP A 28 -14.89 -13.85 14.39
N LYS A 29 -14.88 -13.56 15.69
CA LYS A 29 -16.03 -13.80 16.58
C LYS A 29 -17.25 -12.97 16.17
N MET A 30 -17.06 -11.71 15.81
CA MET A 30 -18.13 -10.84 15.33
C MET A 30 -18.72 -11.37 14.02
N MET A 31 -17.89 -11.75 13.05
CA MET A 31 -18.34 -12.28 11.76
C MET A 31 -19.06 -13.63 11.91
N ALA A 32 -18.59 -14.49 12.82
CA ALA A 32 -19.29 -15.73 13.15
C ALA A 32 -20.69 -15.46 13.71
N HIS A 33 -20.82 -14.45 14.58
CA HIS A 33 -22.13 -14.04 15.10
C HIS A 33 -23.04 -13.45 14.01
N ILE A 34 -22.51 -12.55 13.17
CA ILE A 34 -23.26 -11.96 12.05
C ILE A 34 -23.79 -13.06 11.13
N ARG A 35 -22.98 -14.07 10.82
CA ARG A 35 -23.39 -15.20 9.98
C ARG A 35 -24.59 -15.94 10.57
N ILE A 36 -24.57 -16.24 11.87
CA ILE A 36 -25.70 -16.88 12.55
C ILE A 36 -26.97 -16.03 12.44
N VAL A 37 -26.85 -14.71 12.65
CA VAL A 37 -27.99 -13.79 12.58
C VAL A 37 -28.55 -13.72 11.15
N VAL A 38 -27.68 -13.63 10.14
CA VAL A 38 -28.07 -13.57 8.73
C VAL A 38 -28.73 -14.87 8.29
N ASP A 39 -28.20 -16.03 8.70
CA ASP A 39 -28.77 -17.34 8.36
C ASP A 39 -30.16 -17.55 8.98
N GLN A 40 -30.48 -16.84 10.07
CA GLN A 40 -31.80 -16.86 10.72
C GLN A 40 -32.75 -15.77 10.22
N ALA A 41 -32.26 -14.81 9.43
CA ALA A 41 -33.08 -13.70 8.97
C ALA A 41 -34.09 -14.16 7.90
N PRO A 42 -35.33 -13.63 7.90
CA PRO A 42 -36.25 -13.86 6.80
C PRO A 42 -35.66 -13.29 5.50
N PRO A 43 -35.99 -13.89 4.33
CA PRO A 43 -35.55 -13.34 3.05
C PRO A 43 -36.11 -11.93 2.85
N LEU A 44 -35.32 -11.08 2.19
CA LEU A 44 -35.77 -9.73 1.83
C LEU A 44 -36.93 -9.79 0.83
N SER A 45 -37.88 -8.87 0.95
CA SER A 45 -38.97 -8.73 -0.03
C SER A 45 -38.46 -8.15 -1.35
N ASP A 46 -39.23 -8.34 -2.43
CA ASP A 46 -38.88 -7.80 -3.75
C ASP A 46 -38.80 -6.26 -3.75
N GLU A 47 -39.64 -5.58 -2.97
CA GLU A 47 -39.57 -4.13 -2.78
C GLU A 47 -38.27 -3.72 -2.07
N GLN A 48 -37.86 -4.46 -1.03
CA GLN A 48 -36.61 -4.21 -0.32
C GLN A 48 -35.39 -4.42 -1.22
N ILE A 49 -35.40 -5.48 -2.04
CA ILE A 49 -34.34 -5.75 -3.02
C ILE A 49 -34.27 -4.64 -4.06
N SER A 50 -35.43 -4.16 -4.53
CA SER A 50 -35.50 -3.07 -5.52
C SER A 50 -34.96 -1.76 -4.96
N LEU A 51 -35.37 -1.40 -3.73
CA LEU A 51 -34.84 -0.22 -3.03
C LEU A 51 -33.33 -0.31 -2.82
N LEU A 52 -32.81 -1.47 -2.38
CA LEU A 52 -31.37 -1.69 -2.23
C LEU A 52 -30.63 -1.53 -3.56
N ARG A 53 -31.19 -2.04 -4.65
CA ARG A 53 -30.61 -1.87 -5.98
C ARG A 53 -30.52 -0.40 -6.37
N GLU A 54 -31.58 0.38 -6.16
CA GLU A 54 -31.58 1.81 -6.44
C GLU A 54 -30.53 2.55 -5.61
N LEU A 55 -30.44 2.25 -4.32
CA LEU A 55 -29.44 2.85 -3.42
C LEU A 55 -28.00 2.50 -3.82
N LEU A 56 -27.75 1.27 -4.28
CA LEU A 56 -26.42 0.80 -4.70
C LEU A 56 -26.06 1.19 -6.14
N SER A 57 -27.03 1.64 -6.95
CA SER A 57 -26.82 2.00 -8.37
C SER A 57 -26.26 3.42 -8.58
N GLY A 58 -25.74 4.04 -7.52
CA GLY A 58 -25.12 5.36 -7.60
C GLY A 58 -23.95 5.44 -8.59
N PRO A 59 -23.60 6.65 -9.06
CA PRO A 59 -22.51 6.84 -10.00
C PRO A 59 -21.19 6.28 -9.45
N LYS A 60 -20.56 5.40 -10.22
CA LYS A 60 -19.23 4.88 -9.86
C LYS A 60 -18.21 6.03 -9.89
N PRO A 61 -17.37 6.18 -8.85
CA PRO A 61 -16.37 7.21 -8.83
C PRO A 61 -15.33 6.99 -9.94
N HIS A 62 -14.84 8.09 -10.51
CA HIS A 62 -13.85 8.05 -11.58
C HIS A 62 -12.54 7.41 -11.08
N PRO A 63 -11.84 6.58 -11.88
CA PRO A 63 -10.62 5.88 -11.49
C PRO A 63 -9.52 6.78 -10.91
N SER A 64 -9.40 8.02 -11.41
CA SER A 64 -8.42 9.00 -10.91
C SER A 64 -8.64 9.45 -9.46
N ARG A 65 -9.79 9.14 -8.87
CA ARG A 65 -10.09 9.42 -7.46
C ARG A 65 -9.55 8.35 -6.51
N PHE A 66 -9.15 7.20 -7.02
CA PHE A 66 -8.60 6.14 -6.19
C PHE A 66 -7.14 6.42 -5.87
N ARG A 67 -6.78 6.26 -4.60
CA ARG A 67 -5.41 6.21 -4.09
C ARG A 67 -5.01 4.76 -3.90
N ARG A 68 -3.74 4.47 -4.17
CA ARG A 68 -3.16 3.15 -3.99
C ARG A 68 -2.47 3.06 -2.64
N TRP A 69 -2.55 1.90 -2.03
CA TRP A 69 -2.02 1.60 -0.72
C TRP A 69 -1.34 0.23 -0.77
N GLN A 70 -0.22 0.10 -0.10
CA GLN A 70 0.32 -1.20 0.28
C GLN A 70 -0.11 -1.46 1.72
N VAL A 71 -0.85 -2.53 1.95
CA VAL A 71 -1.34 -2.90 3.28
C VAL A 71 -0.67 -4.17 3.77
N LYS A 72 -0.54 -4.32 5.08
CA LYS A 72 -0.21 -5.57 5.77
C LYS A 72 -1.47 -6.09 6.43
N LEU A 73 -1.73 -7.38 6.26
CA LEU A 73 -2.84 -8.07 6.89
C LEU A 73 -2.40 -8.75 8.18
N SER A 74 -3.36 -9.06 9.05
CA SER A 74 -3.14 -9.84 10.27
C SER A 74 -2.51 -11.22 10.03
N CYS A 75 -2.68 -11.82 8.85
CA CYS A 75 -1.96 -13.06 8.49
C CYS A 75 -0.48 -12.83 8.14
N GLY A 76 0.01 -11.60 8.18
CA GLY A 76 1.39 -11.22 7.88
C GLY A 76 1.67 -10.96 6.40
N HIS A 77 0.74 -11.24 5.49
CA HIS A 77 0.91 -10.99 4.06
C HIS A 77 0.62 -9.54 3.69
N GLY A 78 1.26 -9.06 2.63
CA GLY A 78 1.16 -7.69 2.16
C GLY A 78 0.58 -7.63 0.76
N LEU A 79 -0.41 -6.77 0.52
CA LEU A 79 -1.01 -6.66 -0.81
C LEU A 79 -1.29 -5.20 -1.20
N PRO A 80 -1.25 -4.88 -2.51
CA PRO A 80 -1.70 -3.59 -3.00
C PRO A 80 -3.22 -3.50 -2.99
N THR A 81 -3.76 -2.36 -2.59
CA THR A 81 -5.20 -2.09 -2.58
C THR A 81 -5.48 -0.64 -2.97
N GLU A 82 -6.72 -0.35 -3.34
CA GLU A 82 -7.18 0.98 -3.70
C GLU A 82 -8.29 1.47 -2.75
N SER A 83 -8.29 2.77 -2.46
CA SER A 83 -9.28 3.44 -1.63
C SER A 83 -9.65 4.80 -2.24
N LEU A 84 -10.89 5.23 -2.10
CA LEU A 84 -11.32 6.57 -2.51
C LEU A 84 -10.94 7.63 -1.49
N ASP A 85 -10.68 7.20 -0.26
CA ASP A 85 -10.35 8.07 0.84
C ASP A 85 -8.84 8.34 0.90
N ASP A 86 -8.48 9.39 1.63
CA ASP A 86 -7.08 9.66 2.02
C ASP A 86 -6.54 8.64 3.03
N ASN A 87 -7.33 7.63 3.38
CA ASN A 87 -7.00 6.53 4.27
C ASN A 87 -7.02 5.18 3.54
N PRO A 88 -6.25 4.19 4.04
CA PRO A 88 -6.35 2.81 3.55
C PRO A 88 -7.77 2.26 3.77
N PRO A 89 -8.14 1.18 3.06
CA PRO A 89 -9.41 0.49 3.34
C PRO A 89 -9.46 0.03 4.79
N GLN A 90 -10.50 0.45 5.51
CA GLN A 90 -10.74 0.02 6.90
C GLN A 90 -11.52 -1.30 7.01
N ARG A 91 -11.97 -1.85 5.88
CA ARG A 91 -12.61 -3.15 5.81
C ARG A 91 -11.59 -4.28 5.89
N ALA A 92 -12.01 -5.43 6.41
CA ALA A 92 -11.25 -6.66 6.27
C ALA A 92 -11.15 -7.06 4.78
N LEU A 93 -10.01 -7.67 4.42
CA LEU A 93 -9.67 -8.06 3.06
C LEU A 93 -9.34 -9.55 2.99
N ASP A 94 -9.54 -10.13 1.82
CA ASP A 94 -9.14 -11.51 1.57
C ASP A 94 -7.68 -11.55 1.15
N CYS A 95 -6.92 -12.44 1.77
CA CYS A 95 -5.51 -12.60 1.46
C CYS A 95 -5.34 -13.50 0.23
N THR A 96 -4.76 -12.97 -0.84
CA THR A 96 -4.49 -13.71 -2.07
C THR A 96 -3.28 -14.65 -1.96
N GLU A 97 -2.38 -14.42 -0.99
CA GLU A 97 -1.20 -15.26 -0.78
C GLU A 97 -1.53 -16.56 -0.03
N CYS A 98 -2.25 -16.49 1.09
CA CYS A 98 -2.62 -17.68 1.87
C CYS A 98 -4.08 -18.14 1.71
N GLY A 99 -4.90 -17.41 0.94
CA GLY A 99 -6.31 -17.74 0.71
C GLY A 99 -7.24 -17.45 1.90
N ALA A 100 -6.72 -16.90 3.00
CA ALA A 100 -7.53 -16.60 4.17
C ALA A 100 -8.45 -15.40 3.92
N ALA A 101 -9.76 -15.61 4.06
CA ALA A 101 -10.75 -14.55 3.96
C ALA A 101 -10.80 -13.68 5.24
N GLY A 102 -11.25 -12.44 5.10
CA GLY A 102 -11.63 -11.56 6.21
C GLY A 102 -10.48 -11.17 7.17
N ARG A 103 -9.28 -10.92 6.64
CA ARG A 103 -8.12 -10.46 7.42
C ARG A 103 -8.17 -8.95 7.60
N ILE A 104 -7.98 -8.47 8.83
CA ILE A 104 -7.93 -7.05 9.13
C ILE A 104 -6.59 -6.44 8.64
N VAL A 105 -6.64 -5.17 8.26
CA VAL A 105 -5.45 -4.37 7.95
C VAL A 105 -4.78 -3.95 9.26
N VAL A 106 -3.50 -4.26 9.41
CA VAL A 106 -2.72 -3.98 10.63
C VAL A 106 -1.64 -2.90 10.41
N ALA A 107 -1.18 -2.74 9.18
CA ALA A 107 -0.28 -1.65 8.79
C ALA A 107 -0.51 -1.24 7.33
N PHE A 108 -0.12 -0.02 6.97
CA PHE A 108 -0.29 0.48 5.60
C PHE A 108 0.70 1.61 5.26
N GLN A 109 0.92 1.78 3.96
CA GLN A 109 1.65 2.90 3.38
C GLN A 109 0.96 3.31 2.09
N PRO A 110 0.88 4.60 1.76
CA PRO A 110 0.45 5.03 0.44
C PRO A 110 1.44 4.51 -0.60
N LEU A 111 0.92 4.08 -1.74
CA LEU A 111 1.71 3.87 -2.94
C LEU A 111 1.58 5.15 -3.78
N ASP A 112 2.71 5.71 -4.19
CA ASP A 112 2.71 6.85 -5.09
C ASP A 112 1.92 6.53 -6.37
N ARG A 113 1.30 7.55 -6.97
CA ARG A 113 0.44 7.40 -8.16
C ARG A 113 1.14 6.77 -9.38
N SER A 114 2.47 6.70 -9.35
CA SER A 114 3.27 5.99 -10.33
C SER A 114 3.27 4.50 -9.98
N GLY A 115 2.61 3.67 -10.78
CA GLY A 115 2.57 2.21 -10.63
C GLY A 115 3.92 1.53 -10.88
N GLU A 116 5.00 2.06 -10.33
CA GLU A 116 6.30 1.43 -10.34
C GLU A 116 6.38 0.52 -9.11
N PRO A 117 6.51 -0.80 -9.29
CA PRO A 117 6.73 -1.69 -8.16
C PRO A 117 7.98 -1.21 -7.42
N GLN A 118 7.86 -0.97 -6.10
CA GLN A 118 9.02 -0.76 -5.26
C GLN A 118 9.97 -1.94 -5.48
N PRO A 119 11.26 -1.70 -5.79
CA PRO A 119 12.20 -2.79 -6.00
C PRO A 119 12.26 -3.62 -4.71
N ASP A 120 12.14 -4.93 -4.89
CA ASP A 120 12.37 -5.94 -3.87
C ASP A 120 13.66 -5.57 -3.09
N PRO A 121 13.65 -5.48 -1.74
CA PRO A 121 14.84 -5.14 -0.97
C PRO A 121 16.00 -6.14 -1.19
N THR A 122 15.72 -7.29 -1.81
CA THR A 122 16.71 -8.29 -2.21
C THR A 122 17.48 -7.92 -3.48
N THR A 123 16.97 -6.96 -4.26
CA THR A 123 17.66 -6.45 -5.45
C THR A 123 18.36 -5.16 -5.07
N ALA A 124 19.52 -5.28 -4.42
CA ALA A 124 20.46 -4.16 -4.37
C ALA A 124 20.64 -3.63 -5.81
N PRO A 125 20.51 -2.31 -6.06
CA PRO A 125 20.86 -1.76 -7.36
C PRO A 125 22.28 -2.26 -7.66
N ARG A 126 22.51 -2.81 -8.86
CA ARG A 126 23.87 -3.09 -9.30
C ARG A 126 24.62 -1.77 -9.19
N LEU A 127 25.42 -1.61 -8.13
CA LEU A 127 26.23 -0.45 -7.91
C LEU A 127 26.99 -0.20 -9.22
N PRO A 128 26.93 1.01 -9.79
CA PRO A 128 27.73 1.32 -10.96
C PRO A 128 29.17 0.93 -10.66
N ARG A 129 29.79 0.20 -11.60
CA ARG A 129 31.16 -0.32 -11.51
C ARG A 129 32.02 0.72 -10.79
N ARG A 130 32.63 0.34 -9.64
CA ARG A 130 33.51 1.26 -8.90
C ARG A 130 34.57 1.77 -9.88
N ARG A 131 34.48 3.06 -10.22
CA ARG A 131 35.50 3.73 -11.02
C ARG A 131 36.80 3.65 -10.25
N THR A 132 37.86 3.27 -10.95
CA THR A 132 39.20 3.23 -10.40
C THR A 132 39.62 4.66 -10.03
N ARG A 133 40.54 4.78 -9.06
CA ARG A 133 41.05 6.09 -8.63
C ARG A 133 41.59 6.93 -9.80
N ALA A 134 42.23 6.28 -10.77
CA ALA A 134 42.73 6.93 -11.99
C ALA A 134 41.60 7.51 -12.87
N GLU A 135 40.47 6.82 -13.00
CA GLU A 135 39.31 7.31 -13.76
C GLU A 135 38.65 8.51 -13.07
N LEU A 136 38.65 8.53 -11.72
CA LEU A 136 38.14 9.66 -10.96
C LEU A 136 39.07 10.88 -11.07
N GLU A 137 40.39 10.68 -10.99
CA GLU A 137 41.38 11.75 -11.13
C GLU A 137 41.36 12.37 -12.54
N ALA A 138 41.23 11.56 -13.59
CA ALA A 138 41.08 12.04 -14.96
C ALA A 138 39.79 12.86 -15.16
N GLN A 139 38.69 12.42 -14.55
CA GLN A 139 37.40 13.10 -14.65
C GLN A 139 37.36 14.41 -13.85
N ILE A 140 38.06 14.48 -12.71
CA ILE A 140 38.24 15.72 -11.96
C ILE A 140 39.05 16.72 -12.78
N ALA A 141 40.13 16.30 -13.43
CA ALA A 141 40.95 17.18 -14.26
C ALA A 141 40.16 17.74 -15.46
N ASP A 142 39.35 16.91 -16.10
CA ASP A 142 38.48 17.33 -17.21
C ASP A 142 37.41 18.33 -16.76
N LEU A 143 36.74 18.07 -15.62
CA LEU A 143 35.76 19.00 -15.04
C LEU A 143 36.39 20.32 -14.61
N GLN A 144 37.62 20.30 -14.06
CA GLN A 144 38.36 21.51 -13.70
C GLN A 144 38.73 22.34 -14.94
N ALA A 145 39.09 21.70 -16.05
CA ALA A 145 39.35 22.39 -17.31
C ALA A 145 38.09 23.03 -17.89
N GLN A 146 36.94 22.33 -17.81
CA GLN A 146 35.64 22.87 -18.23
C GLN A 146 35.21 24.05 -17.37
N LEU A 147 35.39 23.97 -16.05
CA LEU A 147 35.09 25.09 -15.14
C LEU A 147 36.01 26.29 -15.37
N ALA A 148 37.28 26.08 -15.71
CA ALA A 148 38.19 27.16 -16.06
C ALA A 148 37.72 27.88 -17.34
N GLN A 149 37.33 27.13 -18.37
CA GLN A 149 36.80 27.69 -19.62
C GLN A 149 35.47 28.44 -19.41
N GLN A 150 34.60 27.95 -18.52
CA GLN A 150 33.36 28.64 -18.17
C GLN A 150 33.62 29.96 -17.42
N ARG A 151 34.60 29.96 -16.50
CA ARG A 151 34.98 31.16 -15.76
C ARG A 151 35.65 32.23 -16.64
N ASP A 152 36.36 31.82 -17.68
CA ASP A 152 36.95 32.75 -18.67
C ASP A 152 35.90 33.31 -19.66
N THR A 153 34.73 32.66 -19.79
CA THR A 153 33.63 33.13 -20.65
C THR A 153 32.56 33.95 -19.92
N GLU A 154 32.55 33.93 -18.58
CA GLU A 154 31.65 34.72 -17.74
C GLU A 154 32.24 36.09 -17.29
N HIS A 155 33.35 36.54 -17.87
CA HIS A 155 33.91 37.88 -17.61
C HIS A 155 34.29 38.67 -18.89
N PRO A 156 33.30 39.27 -19.58
CA PRO A 156 33.46 40.52 -20.31
C PRO A 156 33.11 41.76 -19.46
#